data_AF-E6PPW7-F1
#
_entry.id   AF-E6PPW7-F1
#
_cell.length_a   1.000
_cell.length_b   1.000
_cell.length_c   1.000
_cell.angle_alpha   90.00
_cell.angle_beta   90.00
_cell.angle_gamma   90.00
#
_symmetry.space_group_name_H-M   'P 1'
#
loop_
_entity.id
_entity.type
_entity.pdbx_description
1 polymer ?
#
loop_
_entity_poly.entity_id
_entity_poly.type
_entity_poly.pdbx_seq_one_letter_code
_entity_poly.pdbx_strand_id
1 'polypeptide(L)'
;MAGDDNEVPNTVYFKPNRIGLTLLAHTIGLQQMKIKAARAGWTGWQSGDRLAKFDADSRPDATAIDAAGTVWCIEFERTIKTSARYESILFTRLRDVKAGKYQRAVWVTETRHEAARLRGLVLNIREFTRTHAGVKQQVRVVPETHHPLLAFTDISSFPSR
;
A
#
# COMPACT_ATOMS: atom_id res chain seq x y z
N MET A 1 -45.77 -5.22 -18.34
CA MET A 1 -44.99 -4.47 -17.31
C MET A 1 -44.02 -3.60 -18.10
N ALA A 2 -44.26 -2.29 -18.10
CA ALA A 2 -43.43 -1.33 -18.83
C ALA A 2 -42.08 -1.22 -18.10
N GLY A 3 -40.98 -1.38 -18.85
CA GLY A 3 -39.64 -1.09 -18.35
C GLY A 3 -39.54 0.40 -18.04
N ASP A 4 -38.87 0.72 -16.94
CA ASP A 4 -38.58 2.08 -16.52
C ASP A 4 -37.57 2.70 -17.50
N ASP A 5 -38.05 3.52 -18.43
CA ASP A 5 -37.29 4.19 -19.50
C ASP A 5 -36.32 5.29 -18.97
N ASN A 6 -36.08 5.38 -17.66
CA ASN A 6 -35.23 6.40 -17.02
C ASN A 6 -33.90 5.87 -16.47
N GLU A 7 -33.52 4.62 -16.76
CA GLU A 7 -32.20 4.12 -16.37
C GLU A 7 -31.12 4.69 -17.32
N VAL A 8 -30.57 5.85 -16.95
CA VAL A 8 -29.42 6.44 -17.66
C VAL A 8 -28.25 5.45 -17.58
N PRO A 9 -27.74 4.91 -18.70
CA PRO A 9 -26.65 3.95 -18.66
C PRO A 9 -25.45 4.57 -17.96
N ASN A 10 -24.94 3.91 -16.92
CA ASN A 10 -23.71 4.31 -16.26
C ASN A 10 -22.60 4.40 -17.32
N THR A 11 -22.16 5.62 -17.63
CA THR A 11 -21.27 5.93 -18.76
C THR A 11 -19.82 5.49 -18.56
N VAL A 12 -19.53 4.73 -17.50
CA VAL A 12 -18.24 4.10 -17.25
C VAL A 12 -18.14 2.80 -18.05
N TYR A 13 -17.99 2.92 -19.37
CA TYR A 13 -17.70 1.77 -20.23
C TYR A 13 -16.19 1.50 -20.32
N PHE A 14 -15.83 0.23 -20.47
CA PHE A 14 -14.45 -0.21 -20.63
C PHE A 14 -13.82 0.42 -21.88
N LYS A 15 -12.72 1.16 -21.70
CA LYS A 15 -11.94 1.76 -22.78
C LYS A 15 -10.57 1.07 -22.85
N PRO A 16 -10.35 0.13 -23.80
CA PRO A 16 -9.12 -0.66 -23.88
C PRO A 16 -7.85 0.20 -23.93
N ASN A 17 -7.90 1.31 -24.67
CA ASN A 17 -6.77 2.24 -24.85
C ASN A 17 -6.50 3.16 -23.63
N ARG A 18 -7.25 3.01 -22.53
CA ARG A 18 -7.08 3.80 -21.30
C ARG A 18 -6.54 3.01 -20.12
N ILE A 19 -6.31 1.71 -20.27
CA ILE A 19 -5.77 0.89 -19.19
C ILE A 19 -4.32 0.58 -19.53
N GLY A 20 -3.41 1.33 -18.92
CA GLY A 20 -1.98 1.06 -19.05
C GLY A 20 -1.65 -0.34 -18.53
N LEU A 21 -0.74 -1.05 -19.21
CA LEU A 21 -0.22 -2.35 -18.77
C LEU A 21 0.26 -2.31 -17.32
N THR A 22 0.82 -1.17 -16.93
CA THR A 22 1.20 -0.85 -15.56
C THR A 22 0.01 -0.91 -14.60
N LEU A 23 -1.17 -0.39 -14.92
CA LEU A 23 -2.31 -0.52 -14.00
C LEU A 23 -2.81 -1.98 -13.89
N LEU A 24 -2.80 -2.72 -15.00
CA LEU A 24 -3.20 -4.13 -15.03
C LEU A 24 -2.29 -5.00 -14.18
N ALA A 25 -0.97 -4.89 -14.35
CA ALA A 25 -0.01 -5.68 -13.58
C ALA A 25 -0.10 -5.39 -12.07
N HIS A 26 -0.37 -4.13 -11.68
CA HIS A 26 -0.62 -3.78 -10.28
C HIS A 26 -1.88 -4.46 -9.75
N THR A 27 -2.98 -4.36 -10.49
CA THR A 27 -4.27 -4.93 -10.10
C THR A 27 -4.20 -6.45 -9.96
N ILE A 28 -3.55 -7.12 -10.92
CA ILE A 28 -3.34 -8.57 -10.89
C ILE A 28 -2.47 -8.96 -9.69
N GLY A 29 -1.38 -8.25 -9.43
CA GLY A 29 -0.54 -8.50 -8.26
C GLY A 29 -1.31 -8.35 -6.95
N LEU A 30 -2.14 -7.31 -6.81
CA LEU A 30 -3.01 -7.14 -5.64
C LEU A 30 -4.03 -8.28 -5.49
N GLN A 31 -4.61 -8.77 -6.58
CA GLN A 31 -5.51 -9.92 -6.54
C GLN A 31 -4.79 -11.21 -6.13
N GLN A 32 -3.58 -11.45 -6.65
CA GLN A 32 -2.74 -12.59 -6.26
C GLN A 32 -2.40 -12.54 -4.77
N MET A 33 -2.00 -11.37 -4.26
CA MET A 33 -1.73 -11.17 -2.84
C MET A 33 -2.98 -11.40 -1.99
N LYS A 34 -4.15 -10.91 -2.41
CA LYS A 34 -5.42 -11.17 -1.72
C LYS A 34 -5.69 -12.66 -1.58
N ILE A 35 -5.53 -13.43 -2.66
CA ILE A 35 -5.73 -14.89 -2.65
C ILE A 35 -4.73 -15.58 -1.72
N LYS A 36 -3.45 -15.19 -1.79
CA LYS A 36 -2.39 -15.72 -0.91
C LYS A 36 -2.65 -15.40 0.56
N ALA A 37 -3.03 -14.16 0.87
CA ALA A 37 -3.42 -13.73 2.21
C ALA A 37 -4.58 -14.56 2.75
N ALA A 38 -5.66 -14.71 1.97
CA ALA A 38 -6.81 -15.52 2.36
C ALA A 38 -6.43 -17.00 2.64
N ARG A 39 -5.57 -17.59 1.81
CA ARG A 39 -5.04 -18.96 2.03
C ARG A 39 -4.19 -19.09 3.30
N ALA A 40 -3.55 -18.00 3.73
CA ALA A 40 -2.79 -17.92 4.97
C ALA A 40 -3.65 -17.54 6.20
N GLY A 41 -4.98 -17.50 6.06
CA GLY A 41 -5.90 -17.17 7.13
C GLY A 41 -6.06 -15.67 7.40
N TRP A 42 -5.51 -14.81 6.53
CA TRP A 42 -5.74 -13.36 6.65
C TRP A 42 -7.17 -13.03 6.20
N THR A 43 -7.78 -12.06 6.87
CA THR A 43 -9.16 -11.62 6.63
C THR A 43 -9.22 -10.10 6.41
N GLY A 44 -10.42 -9.56 6.19
CA GLY A 44 -10.63 -8.11 6.15
C GLY A 44 -9.90 -7.37 5.02
N TRP A 45 -9.58 -8.03 3.91
CA TRP A 45 -8.89 -7.39 2.79
C TRP A 45 -9.71 -6.23 2.22
N GLN A 46 -9.16 -5.02 2.24
CA GLN A 46 -9.74 -3.83 1.63
C GLN A 46 -8.77 -3.21 0.64
N SER A 47 -9.20 -3.07 -0.62
CA SER A 47 -8.41 -2.38 -1.65
C SER A 47 -8.38 -0.88 -1.38
N GLY A 48 -7.22 -0.27 -1.61
CA GLY A 48 -6.97 1.16 -1.48
C GLY A 48 -8.08 2.02 -2.07
N ASP A 49 -8.50 1.72 -3.29
CA ASP A 49 -9.53 2.47 -4.03
C ASP A 49 -10.87 2.60 -3.27
N ARG A 50 -11.16 1.68 -2.35
CA ARG A 50 -12.41 1.65 -1.55
C ARG A 50 -12.23 2.25 -0.15
N LEU A 51 -11.03 2.67 0.21
CA LEU A 51 -10.74 3.21 1.53
C LEU A 51 -11.05 4.72 1.57
N ALA A 52 -12.30 5.06 1.89
CA ALA A 52 -12.79 6.43 1.97
C ALA A 52 -12.10 7.31 3.06
N LYS A 53 -11.26 6.71 3.94
CA LYS A 53 -10.70 7.35 5.15
C LYS A 53 -9.22 7.78 5.05
N PHE A 54 -8.59 7.68 3.88
CA PHE A 54 -7.19 8.11 3.72
C PHE A 54 -7.12 9.48 3.07
N ASP A 55 -6.27 10.34 3.64
CA ASP A 55 -5.95 11.65 3.06
C ASP A 55 -5.46 11.50 1.61
N ALA A 56 -5.70 12.53 0.80
CA ALA A 56 -5.24 12.61 -0.59
C ALA A 56 -3.71 12.39 -0.74
N ASP A 57 -2.92 12.60 0.33
CA ASP A 57 -1.45 12.58 0.29
C ASP A 57 -0.82 11.22 -0.04
N SER A 58 -1.37 10.11 0.48
CA SER A 58 -0.91 8.76 0.10
C SER A 58 -1.83 7.67 0.67
N ARG A 59 -2.71 7.17 -0.18
CA ARG A 59 -3.55 5.99 0.07
C ARG A 59 -2.73 4.70 -0.03
N PRO A 60 -2.91 3.72 0.87
CA PRO A 60 -2.25 2.42 0.72
C PRO A 60 -2.89 1.62 -0.42
N ASP A 61 -2.14 0.68 -1.01
CA ASP A 61 -2.69 -0.19 -2.07
C ASP A 61 -3.74 -1.16 -1.53
N ALA A 62 -3.53 -1.67 -0.32
CA ALA A 62 -4.53 -2.45 0.41
C ALA A 62 -4.30 -2.44 1.92
N THR A 63 -5.30 -2.87 2.67
CA THR A 63 -5.15 -3.30 4.06
C THR A 63 -5.72 -4.71 4.24
N ALA A 64 -5.23 -5.44 5.24
CA ALA A 64 -5.74 -6.75 5.62
C ALA A 64 -5.41 -7.05 7.09
N ILE A 65 -6.08 -8.06 7.66
CA ILE A 65 -5.89 -8.50 9.05
C ILE A 65 -5.24 -9.88 9.00
N ASP A 66 -4.09 -10.06 9.66
CA ASP A 66 -3.45 -11.38 9.73
C ASP A 66 -4.17 -12.33 10.70
N ALA A 67 -3.73 -13.59 10.73
CA ALA A 67 -4.31 -14.61 11.61
C ALA A 67 -4.12 -14.31 13.11
N ALA A 68 -3.19 -13.43 13.48
CA ALA A 68 -2.97 -12.97 14.85
C ALA A 68 -3.80 -11.71 15.20
N GLY A 69 -4.59 -11.18 14.27
CA GLY A 69 -5.40 -9.98 14.45
C GLY A 69 -4.66 -8.67 14.16
N THR A 70 -3.42 -8.71 13.67
CA THR A 70 -2.67 -7.51 13.28
C THR A 70 -3.24 -6.95 11.99
N VAL A 71 -3.61 -5.67 11.99
CA VAL A 71 -4.00 -4.92 10.79
C VAL A 71 -2.73 -4.44 10.09
N TRP A 72 -2.56 -4.87 8.84
CA TRP A 72 -1.46 -4.53 7.96
C TRP A 72 -1.88 -3.54 6.88
N CYS A 73 -1.02 -2.56 6.63
CA CYS A 73 -0.97 -1.81 5.39
C CYS A 73 -0.09 -2.54 4.38
N ILE A 74 -0.55 -2.65 3.13
CA ILE A 74 0.14 -3.38 2.07
C ILE A 74 0.42 -2.39 0.93
N GLU A 75 1.68 -2.36 0.48
CA GLU A 75 2.17 -1.57 -0.65
C GLU A 75 2.77 -2.52 -1.69
N PHE A 76 2.26 -2.51 -2.93
CA PHE A 76 2.80 -3.33 -4.00
C PHE A 76 3.76 -2.51 -4.87
N GLU A 77 5.06 -2.67 -4.61
CA GLU A 77 6.13 -1.92 -5.25
C GLU A 77 6.68 -2.66 -6.47
N ARG A 78 6.31 -2.20 -7.66
CA ARG A 78 6.73 -2.83 -8.93
C ARG A 78 7.92 -2.16 -9.58
N THR A 79 8.16 -0.90 -9.21
CA THR A 79 9.28 -0.13 -9.75
C THR A 79 9.85 0.70 -8.63
N ILE A 80 11.16 0.59 -8.39
CA ILE A 80 11.81 1.36 -7.34
C ILE A 80 11.63 2.86 -7.59
N LYS A 81 10.98 3.53 -6.64
CA LYS A 81 10.72 4.97 -6.64
C LYS A 81 11.96 5.75 -6.20
N THR A 82 11.90 7.07 -6.36
CA THR A 82 12.93 7.99 -5.85
C THR A 82 12.92 8.05 -4.32
N SER A 83 14.05 8.41 -3.71
CA SER A 83 14.17 8.56 -2.25
C SER A 83 13.14 9.52 -1.66
N ALA A 84 12.93 10.69 -2.29
CA ALA A 84 11.93 11.66 -1.87
C ALA A 84 10.49 11.09 -1.85
N ARG A 85 10.19 10.15 -2.75
CA ARG A 85 8.88 9.49 -2.76
C ARG A 85 8.76 8.47 -1.62
N TYR A 86 9.83 7.74 -1.30
CA TYR A 86 9.84 6.87 -0.13
C TYR A 86 9.79 7.64 1.19
N GLU A 87 10.45 8.79 1.31
CA GLU A 87 10.30 9.68 2.48
C GLU A 87 8.84 10.07 2.69
N SER A 88 8.15 10.45 1.61
CA SER A 88 6.73 10.79 1.65
C SER A 88 5.84 9.61 2.06
N ILE A 89 6.02 8.45 1.42
CA ILE A 89 5.23 7.26 1.76
C ILE A 89 5.53 6.84 3.20
N LEU A 90 6.79 6.73 3.59
CA LEU A 90 7.22 6.32 4.92
C LEU A 90 6.65 7.23 6.01
N PHE A 91 6.71 8.56 5.83
CA PHE A 91 6.08 9.50 6.76
C PHE A 91 4.59 9.21 6.93
N THR A 92 3.85 9.09 5.83
CA THR A 92 2.41 8.82 5.88
C THR A 92 2.14 7.48 6.57
N ARG A 93 2.94 6.46 6.29
CA ARG A 93 2.76 5.13 6.88
C ARG A 93 3.01 5.11 8.38
N LEU A 94 4.10 5.69 8.85
CA LEU A 94 4.40 5.76 10.28
C LEU A 94 3.41 6.65 11.04
N ARG A 95 2.97 7.77 10.44
CA ARG A 95 1.92 8.62 11.01
C ARG A 95 0.61 7.86 11.16
N ASP A 96 0.19 7.12 10.14
CA ASP A 96 -1.05 6.37 10.16
C ASP A 96 -0.97 5.14 11.11
N VAL A 97 0.22 4.54 11.30
CA VAL A 97 0.45 3.57 12.39
C VAL A 97 0.26 4.24 13.75
N LYS A 98 0.90 5.39 13.97
CA LYS A 98 0.76 6.16 15.22
C LYS A 98 -0.68 6.57 15.51
N ALA A 99 -1.47 6.84 14.47
CA ALA A 99 -2.89 7.16 14.55
C ALA A 99 -3.80 5.92 14.71
N GLY A 100 -3.24 4.70 14.75
CA GLY A 100 -3.98 3.46 14.96
C GLY A 100 -4.79 2.97 13.76
N LYS A 101 -4.55 3.50 12.55
CA LYS A 101 -5.28 3.05 11.34
C LYS A 101 -4.93 1.60 10.97
N TYR A 102 -3.71 1.19 11.25
CA TYR A 102 -3.18 -0.18 11.16
C TYR A 102 -1.93 -0.26 12.03
N GLN A 103 -1.44 -1.45 12.33
CA GLN A 103 -0.31 -1.64 13.27
C GLN A 103 1.03 -1.76 12.55
N ARG A 104 1.05 -2.29 11.32
CA ARG A 104 2.28 -2.56 10.57
C ARG A 104 2.10 -2.24 9.09
N ALA A 105 3.21 -2.00 8.39
CA ALA A 105 3.25 -1.83 6.95
C ALA A 105 4.18 -2.86 6.30
N VAL A 106 3.76 -3.42 5.17
CA VAL A 106 4.57 -4.33 4.36
C VAL A 106 4.67 -3.80 2.93
N TRP A 107 5.91 -3.71 2.44
CA TRP A 107 6.16 -3.56 1.00
C TRP A 107 6.37 -4.93 0.38
N VAL A 108 5.61 -5.20 -0.66
CA VAL A 108 5.71 -6.41 -1.47
C VAL A 108 6.23 -6.03 -2.84
N THR A 109 7.26 -6.70 -3.34
CA THR A 109 7.81 -6.50 -4.69
C THR A 109 7.54 -7.71 -5.59
N GLU A 110 7.84 -7.60 -6.88
CA GLU A 110 7.75 -8.76 -7.78
C GLU A 110 8.84 -9.79 -7.48
N THR A 111 10.06 -9.33 -7.17
CA THR A 111 11.21 -10.21 -6.92
C THR A 111 11.83 -10.01 -5.54
N ARG A 112 12.48 -11.06 -5.02
CA ARG A 112 13.23 -11.02 -3.76
C ARG A 112 14.40 -10.02 -3.79
N HIS A 113 15.05 -9.87 -4.94
CA HIS A 113 16.14 -8.91 -5.12
C HIS A 113 15.64 -7.47 -4.95
N GLU A 114 14.48 -7.13 -5.53
CA GLU A 114 13.86 -5.82 -5.35
C GLU A 114 13.42 -5.59 -3.91
N ALA A 115 12.89 -6.60 -3.22
CA ALA A 115 12.54 -6.48 -1.80
C ALA A 115 13.76 -6.12 -0.95
N ALA A 116 14.90 -6.77 -1.20
CA ALA A 116 16.16 -6.49 -0.49
C ALA A 116 16.67 -5.08 -0.78
N ARG A 117 16.63 -4.65 -2.05
CA ARG A 117 17.01 -3.29 -2.45
C ARG A 117 16.10 -2.23 -1.84
N LEU A 118 14.79 -2.44 -1.90
CA LEU A 118 13.78 -1.55 -1.32
C LEU A 118 13.94 -1.43 0.20
N ARG A 119 14.16 -2.56 0.88
CA ARG A 119 14.48 -2.59 2.32
C ARG A 119 15.68 -1.70 2.63
N GLY A 120 16.77 -1.83 1.87
CA GLY A 120 17.95 -0.98 2.04
C GLY A 120 17.64 0.51 1.86
N LEU A 121 16.88 0.87 0.82
CA LEU A 121 16.50 2.25 0.55
C LEU A 121 15.65 2.85 1.67
N VAL A 122 14.56 2.16 2.06
CA VAL A 122 13.61 2.67 3.06
C VAL A 122 14.23 2.72 4.45
N LEU A 123 14.98 1.68 4.87
CA LEU A 123 15.58 1.62 6.20
C LEU A 123 16.79 2.55 6.37
N ASN A 124 17.37 3.06 5.28
CA ASN A 124 18.41 4.07 5.32
C ASN A 124 17.88 5.50 5.42
N ILE A 125 16.57 5.72 5.27
CA ILE A 125 15.95 7.03 5.52
C ILE A 125 16.00 7.29 7.02
N ARG A 126 16.80 8.27 7.43
CA ARG A 126 16.99 8.65 8.84
C ARG A 126 16.32 9.97 9.15
N GLU A 127 16.59 10.98 8.34
CA GLU A 127 16.13 12.33 8.57
C GLU A 127 15.81 12.98 7.23
N PHE A 128 14.69 13.69 7.18
CA PHE A 128 14.28 14.44 6.01
C PHE A 128 13.33 15.56 6.43
N THR A 129 13.10 16.50 5.53
CA THR A 129 12.15 17.60 5.77
C THR A 129 10.94 17.44 4.88
N ARG A 130 9.75 17.59 5.45
CA ARG A 130 8.50 17.50 4.70
C ARG A 130 7.56 18.62 5.10
N THR A 131 6.88 19.20 4.12
CA THR A 131 5.72 20.06 4.37
C THR A 131 4.46 19.18 4.44
N HIS A 132 3.73 19.28 5.55
CA HIS A 132 2.46 18.60 5.73
C HIS A 132 1.46 19.56 6.38
N ALA A 133 0.25 19.64 5.82
CA ALA A 133 -0.78 20.63 6.22
C ALA A 133 -0.24 22.08 6.26
N GLY A 134 0.60 22.46 5.28
CA GLY A 134 1.21 23.79 5.18
C GLY A 134 2.38 24.05 6.14
N VAL A 135 2.70 23.11 7.04
CA VAL A 135 3.78 23.27 8.03
C VAL A 135 4.99 22.45 7.61
N LYS A 136 6.17 23.10 7.55
CA LYS A 136 7.45 22.43 7.32
C LYS A 136 7.89 21.74 8.62
N GLN A 137 8.08 20.44 8.58
CA GLN A 137 8.45 19.61 9.72
C GLN A 137 9.75 18.85 9.41
N GLN A 138 10.66 18.81 10.38
CA GLN A 138 11.79 17.90 10.35
C GLN A 138 11.34 16.54 10.88
N VAL A 139 11.52 15.51 10.07
CA VAL A 139 11.11 14.14 10.39
C VAL A 139 12.36 13.33 10.71
N ARG A 140 12.34 12.65 11.84
CA ARG A 140 13.40 11.73 12.27
C ARG A 140 12.85 10.32 12.43
N VAL A 141 13.41 9.38 11.67
CA VAL A 141 13.11 7.95 11.71
C VAL A 141 14.12 7.28 12.65
N VAL A 142 13.65 7.01 13.86
CA VAL A 142 14.36 6.25 14.90
C VAL A 142 14.30 4.74 14.59
N PRO A 143 15.40 4.07 14.22
CA PRO A 143 15.38 2.68 13.76
C PRO A 143 14.74 1.69 14.75
N GLU A 144 15.13 1.75 16.01
CA GLU A 144 14.66 0.86 17.08
C GLU A 144 13.15 0.93 17.30
N THR A 145 12.55 2.10 17.07
CA THR A 145 11.11 2.32 17.21
C THR A 145 10.35 2.00 15.92
N HIS A 146 10.86 2.47 14.78
CA HIS A 146 10.09 2.47 13.54
C HIS A 146 10.33 1.25 12.66
N HIS A 147 11.55 0.71 12.60
CA HIS A 147 11.86 -0.41 11.71
C HIS A 147 11.06 -1.69 12.03
N PRO A 148 10.80 -2.05 13.31
CA PRO A 148 9.98 -3.22 13.63
C PRO A 148 8.54 -3.18 13.05
N LEU A 149 8.03 -1.97 12.77
CA LEU A 149 6.72 -1.74 12.19
C LEU A 149 6.67 -2.03 10.68
N LEU A 150 7.83 -2.20 10.05
CA LEU A 150 8.00 -2.30 8.60
C LEU A 150 8.46 -3.71 8.20
N ALA A 151 7.81 -4.28 7.19
CA ALA A 151 8.20 -5.54 6.57
C ALA A 151 8.45 -5.36 5.08
N PHE A 152 9.29 -6.22 4.51
CA PHE A 152 9.67 -6.21 3.10
C PHE A 152 9.73 -7.65 2.62
N THR A 153 9.00 -7.97 1.55
CA THR A 153 8.95 -9.31 0.98
C THR A 153 8.67 -9.25 -0.52
N ASP A 154 8.73 -10.38 -1.20
CA ASP A 154 8.31 -10.52 -2.58
C ASP A 154 6.97 -11.26 -2.67
N ILE A 155 6.28 -11.13 -3.80
CA ILE A 155 4.94 -11.69 -4.00
C ILE A 155 4.90 -13.22 -3.89
N SER A 156 5.98 -13.92 -4.21
CA SER A 156 6.03 -15.38 -4.07
C SER A 156 6.04 -15.80 -2.59
N SER A 157 6.70 -15.01 -1.75
CA SER A 157 6.84 -15.21 -0.29
C SER A 157 5.73 -14.55 0.54
N PHE A 158 4.84 -13.75 -0.06
CA PHE A 158 3.74 -13.09 0.64
C PHE A 158 2.54 -14.02 0.91
N PRO A 159 1.89 -13.92 2.10
CA PRO A 159 2.36 -13.20 3.28
C PRO A 159 3.53 -13.96 3.94
N SER A 160 4.55 -13.22 4.36
CA SER A 160 5.68 -13.82 5.10
C SER A 160 5.15 -14.39 6.42
N ARG A 161 5.41 -15.67 6.66
CA ARG A 161 5.06 -16.37 7.91
C ARG A 161 5.75 -15.76 9.12
#